data_AF-A0A841GX69-F1
#
_entry.id   AF-A0A841GX69-F1
#
_cell.length_a   1.000
_cell.length_b   1.000
_cell.length_c   1.000
_cell.angle_alpha   90.00
_cell.angle_beta   90.00
_cell.angle_gamma   90.00
#
_symmetry.space_group_name_H-M   'P 1'
#
loop_
_entity.id
_entity.type
_entity.pdbx_description
1 polymer ?
#
loop_
_entity_poly.entity_id
_entity_poly.type
_entity_poly.pdbx_seq_one_letter_code
_entity_poly.pdbx_strand_id
1 'polypeptide(L)'
;MGLPWAPVNESDPAHVADLLELPRSPRGGRKRVCPFCGGQSFAPLRRAFFCYSGCGGRAYSIVDTAAARWNAGPPDACLRLAALLGIPASESTVPWAAVREHGTGAVAAVLGLRAGDAAGTWDCPSCGAAGTLRARGRHWRCASPGCAGDRHRGWRSHVDVAAAAWGISAWEACIRLGDALGVRPPSAPRARSAPAPPPVPTPGAREVALAALATRPGACAPAALYRLLLDQLRLGALGRGELERRGIDAVRAEAYGFRSAEPGDWARRVRPFLAAFSEDELVAAGFPLLPAPAGRPQGPRLRWWPGLGRAPLLVVPVWDADRLAGVRFRNLGDPGVTRCPRYASPKDAGPDAPFHAAALDSGSPTLHVVEGELNAHVLVESPYGARATGLPGAWTWKDDWALRIPDETEHVVGWFDGDPAGEKGARRVRDSLARVRGNQWARTRWRALLLERDASDLHAAGLLGGLLATRPWILQDTAALWLDRDPDGPPGPTTTPPE
;
A
#
# COMPACT_ATOMS: atom_id res chain seq x y z
N MET A 1 -7.55 -22.99 -20.14
CA MET A 1 -6.70 -21.96 -19.50
C MET A 1 -6.95 -22.05 -18.02
N GLY A 2 -5.89 -21.89 -17.21
CA GLY A 2 -6.01 -21.74 -15.77
C GLY A 2 -6.81 -20.51 -15.38
N LEU A 3 -7.58 -20.58 -14.28
CA LEU A 3 -8.22 -19.40 -13.70
C LEU A 3 -7.35 -18.88 -12.56
N PRO A 4 -6.77 -17.67 -12.61
CA PRO A 4 -5.84 -17.13 -11.60
C PRO A 4 -6.54 -16.81 -10.26
N TRP A 5 -7.18 -17.81 -9.69
CA TRP A 5 -8.17 -17.69 -8.62
C TRP A 5 -7.54 -17.32 -7.30
N ALA A 6 -6.41 -17.93 -6.97
CA ALA A 6 -5.64 -17.62 -5.77
C ALA A 6 -5.14 -16.17 -5.81
N PRO A 7 -4.35 -15.72 -6.80
CA PRO A 7 -3.85 -14.34 -6.81
C PRO A 7 -4.98 -13.30 -6.89
N VAL A 8 -6.09 -13.60 -7.58
CA VAL A 8 -7.27 -12.72 -7.57
C VAL A 8 -7.93 -12.62 -6.20
N ASN A 9 -8.04 -13.72 -5.43
CA ASN A 9 -8.61 -13.68 -4.07
C ASN A 9 -7.63 -13.19 -3.00
N GLU A 10 -6.33 -13.20 -3.28
CA GLU A 10 -5.32 -12.61 -2.41
C GLU A 10 -5.13 -11.10 -2.62
N SER A 11 -5.79 -10.54 -3.64
CA SER A 11 -5.78 -9.11 -3.92
C SER A 11 -6.46 -8.30 -2.83
N ASP A 12 -6.09 -7.02 -2.69
CA ASP A 12 -6.68 -6.11 -1.71
C ASP A 12 -8.19 -5.92 -1.98
N PRO A 13 -9.09 -6.37 -1.08
CA PRO A 13 -10.52 -6.28 -1.32
C PRO A 13 -11.03 -4.84 -1.37
N ALA A 14 -10.32 -3.87 -0.77
CA ALA A 14 -10.69 -2.45 -0.87
C ALA A 14 -10.47 -1.93 -2.29
N HIS A 15 -9.29 -2.22 -2.87
CA HIS A 15 -8.99 -1.89 -4.26
C HIS A 15 -9.95 -2.60 -5.22
N VAL A 16 -10.23 -3.88 -4.98
CA VAL A 16 -11.17 -4.64 -5.80
C VAL A 16 -12.59 -4.07 -5.69
N ALA A 17 -13.03 -3.60 -4.51
CA ALA A 17 -14.33 -2.95 -4.37
C ALA A 17 -14.49 -1.73 -5.29
N ASP A 18 -13.40 -0.97 -5.48
CA ASP A 18 -13.37 0.17 -6.38
C ASP A 18 -13.36 -0.26 -7.85
N LEU A 19 -12.58 -1.29 -8.22
CA LEU A 19 -12.59 -1.87 -9.57
C LEU A 19 -13.96 -2.44 -9.97
N LEU A 20 -14.69 -3.00 -9.00
CA LEU A 20 -16.05 -3.53 -9.18
C LEU A 20 -17.13 -2.44 -9.15
N GLU A 21 -16.75 -1.19 -8.87
CA GLU A 21 -17.66 -0.07 -8.69
C GLU A 21 -18.77 -0.40 -7.69
N LEU A 22 -18.42 -1.03 -6.56
CA LEU A 22 -19.41 -1.34 -5.53
C LEU A 22 -19.94 -0.04 -4.91
N PRO A 23 -21.27 0.19 -4.90
CA PRO A 23 -21.85 1.41 -4.35
C PRO A 23 -21.44 1.60 -2.88
N ARG A 24 -21.07 2.83 -2.51
CA ARG A 24 -20.81 3.15 -1.10
C ARG A 24 -22.10 3.12 -0.30
N SER A 25 -22.01 2.69 0.95
CA SER A 25 -23.13 2.74 1.87
C SER A 25 -23.52 4.19 2.16
N PRO A 26 -24.82 4.55 2.12
CA PRO A 26 -25.28 5.91 2.45
C PRO A 26 -25.05 6.25 3.94
N ARG A 27 -24.84 5.24 4.79
CA ARG A 27 -24.55 5.41 6.23
C ARG A 27 -23.10 5.83 6.53
N GLY A 28 -22.29 6.11 5.49
CA GLY A 28 -20.90 6.55 5.63
C GLY A 28 -19.89 5.43 5.92
N GLY A 29 -18.60 5.77 5.82
CA GLY A 29 -17.47 4.87 6.11
C GLY A 29 -17.01 3.97 4.95
N ARG A 30 -16.23 2.92 5.26
CA ARG A 30 -15.66 1.96 4.29
C ARG A 30 -16.66 0.89 3.78
N LYS A 31 -17.91 0.95 4.23
CA LYS A 31 -18.94 -0.04 3.91
C LYS A 31 -19.50 0.20 2.50
N ARG A 32 -19.78 -0.88 1.79
CA ARG A 32 -20.40 -0.93 0.46
C ARG A 32 -21.77 -1.58 0.53
N VAL A 33 -22.53 -1.47 -0.56
CA VAL A 33 -23.75 -2.23 -0.77
C VAL A 33 -23.38 -3.64 -1.22
N CYS A 34 -23.91 -4.65 -0.53
CA CYS A 34 -23.68 -6.05 -0.84
C CYS A 34 -24.34 -6.41 -2.19
N PRO A 35 -23.58 -6.88 -3.20
CA PRO A 35 -24.16 -7.21 -4.50
C PRO A 35 -25.10 -8.42 -4.44
N PHE A 36 -25.02 -9.23 -3.37
CA PHE A 36 -25.92 -10.35 -3.18
C PHE A 36 -27.27 -9.90 -2.64
N CYS A 37 -27.31 -9.14 -1.54
CA CYS A 37 -28.54 -8.88 -0.78
C CYS A 37 -29.03 -7.43 -0.80
N GLY A 38 -28.28 -6.50 -1.39
CA GLY A 38 -28.57 -5.07 -1.31
C GLY A 38 -28.32 -4.46 0.08
N GLY A 39 -27.85 -5.23 1.05
CA GLY A 39 -27.57 -4.77 2.41
C GLY A 39 -26.41 -3.76 2.47
N GLN A 40 -26.53 -2.77 3.35
CA GLN A 40 -25.63 -1.60 3.42
C GLN A 40 -24.36 -1.80 4.27
N SER A 41 -24.12 -3.01 4.76
CA SER A 41 -22.95 -3.36 5.59
C SER A 41 -22.10 -4.45 4.94
N PHE A 42 -21.59 -4.17 3.74
CA PHE A 42 -20.63 -5.03 3.05
C PHE A 42 -19.23 -4.45 3.17
N ALA A 43 -18.32 -5.13 3.88
CA ALA A 43 -17.00 -4.58 4.16
C ALA A 43 -15.89 -5.47 3.58
N PRO A 44 -14.80 -4.87 3.04
CA PRO A 44 -13.59 -5.62 2.71
C PRO A 44 -12.95 -6.13 4.00
N LEU A 45 -12.69 -7.45 4.09
CA LEU A 45 -11.99 -8.10 5.20
C LEU A 45 -10.88 -9.01 4.67
N ARG A 46 -9.62 -8.60 4.85
CA ARG A 46 -8.39 -9.34 4.46
C ARG A 46 -8.38 -9.80 3.00
N ARG A 47 -9.02 -10.92 2.68
CA ARG A 47 -9.06 -11.62 1.38
C ARG A 47 -10.49 -11.91 0.88
N ALA A 48 -11.47 -11.29 1.51
CA ALA A 48 -12.90 -11.55 1.27
C ALA A 48 -13.72 -10.28 1.50
N PHE A 49 -15.00 -10.36 1.17
CA PHE A 49 -15.99 -9.37 1.54
C PHE A 49 -16.99 -9.96 2.53
N PHE A 50 -17.34 -9.21 3.57
CA PHE A 50 -18.24 -9.68 4.62
C PHE A 50 -19.53 -8.88 4.66
N CYS A 51 -20.68 -9.56 4.67
CA CYS A 51 -21.98 -8.92 4.73
C CYS A 51 -22.62 -9.07 6.12
N TYR A 52 -22.64 -7.98 6.89
CA TYR A 52 -23.16 -7.98 8.27
C TYR A 52 -24.68 -7.92 8.38
N SER A 53 -25.39 -7.30 7.42
CA SER A 53 -26.79 -6.91 7.64
C SER A 53 -27.84 -7.78 6.93
N GLY A 54 -27.51 -8.40 5.79
CA GLY A 54 -28.52 -9.08 4.95
C GLY A 54 -28.19 -10.52 4.53
N CYS A 55 -26.95 -10.98 4.76
CA CYS A 55 -26.56 -12.36 4.48
C CYS A 55 -26.20 -13.15 5.75
N GLY A 56 -26.56 -12.63 6.94
CA GLY A 56 -26.31 -13.32 8.21
C GLY A 56 -24.82 -13.42 8.58
N GLY A 57 -24.00 -12.42 8.27
CA GLY A 57 -22.58 -12.44 8.62
C GLY A 57 -21.75 -13.42 7.79
N ARG A 58 -22.09 -13.59 6.50
CA ARG A 58 -21.32 -14.45 5.59
C ARG A 58 -20.15 -13.70 4.96
N ALA A 59 -19.04 -14.41 4.80
CA ALA A 59 -17.90 -14.00 3.99
C ALA A 59 -18.04 -14.53 2.56
N TYR A 60 -17.69 -13.70 1.58
CA TYR A 60 -17.71 -14.00 0.16
C TYR A 60 -16.33 -13.80 -0.41
N SER A 61 -15.88 -14.70 -1.29
CA SER A 61 -14.62 -14.50 -1.98
C SER A 61 -14.68 -13.27 -2.89
N ILE A 62 -13.51 -12.76 -3.26
CA ILE A 62 -13.41 -11.63 -4.19
C ILE A 62 -14.03 -12.01 -5.54
N VAL A 63 -13.76 -13.24 -6.02
CA VAL A 63 -14.30 -13.75 -7.29
C VAL A 63 -15.83 -13.88 -7.23
N ASP A 64 -16.40 -14.40 -6.14
CA ASP A 64 -17.85 -14.52 -6.00
C ASP A 64 -18.53 -13.15 -5.98
N THR A 65 -17.89 -12.18 -5.33
CA THR A 65 -18.37 -10.79 -5.27
C THR A 65 -18.37 -10.16 -6.67
N ALA A 66 -17.30 -10.37 -7.43
CA ALA A 66 -17.20 -9.92 -8.82
C ALA A 66 -18.25 -10.60 -9.72
N ALA A 67 -18.43 -11.91 -9.57
CA ALA A 67 -19.42 -12.70 -10.29
C ALA A 67 -20.84 -12.18 -10.05
N ALA A 68 -21.21 -11.94 -8.79
CA ALA A 68 -22.50 -11.37 -8.43
C ALA A 68 -22.68 -9.94 -8.98
N ARG A 69 -21.65 -9.09 -8.88
CA ARG A 69 -21.70 -7.70 -9.35
C ARG A 69 -21.86 -7.59 -10.86
N TRP A 70 -21.21 -8.47 -11.62
CA TRP A 70 -21.24 -8.47 -13.08
C TRP A 70 -22.30 -9.38 -13.68
N ASN A 71 -23.08 -10.09 -12.85
CA ASN A 71 -24.02 -11.12 -13.28
C ASN A 71 -23.35 -12.14 -14.23
N ALA A 72 -22.17 -12.61 -13.83
CA ALA A 72 -21.31 -13.50 -14.62
C ALA A 72 -21.03 -14.80 -13.86
N GLY A 73 -20.59 -15.84 -14.58
CA GLY A 73 -20.06 -17.04 -13.95
C GLY A 73 -18.76 -16.74 -13.20
N PRO A 74 -18.47 -17.43 -12.06
CA PRO A 74 -17.22 -17.23 -11.33
C PRO A 74 -15.93 -17.37 -12.16
N PRO A 75 -15.83 -18.30 -13.15
CA PRO A 75 -14.69 -18.34 -14.06
C PRO A 75 -14.47 -17.06 -14.88
N ASP A 76 -15.54 -16.54 -15.49
CA ASP A 76 -15.46 -15.34 -16.33
C ASP A 76 -15.16 -14.10 -15.48
N ALA A 77 -15.75 -14.04 -14.28
CA ALA A 77 -15.45 -13.01 -13.30
C ALA A 77 -13.98 -13.07 -12.84
N CYS A 78 -13.44 -14.26 -12.59
CA CYS A 78 -12.04 -14.43 -12.21
C CYS A 78 -11.09 -13.93 -13.32
N LEU A 79 -11.32 -14.32 -14.58
CA LEU A 79 -10.50 -13.87 -15.72
C LEU A 79 -10.60 -12.36 -15.95
N ARG A 80 -11.82 -11.82 -15.91
CA ARG A 80 -12.06 -10.38 -16.10
C ARG A 80 -11.39 -9.58 -14.99
N LEU A 81 -11.51 -10.04 -13.74
CA LEU A 81 -10.90 -9.35 -12.61
C LEU A 81 -9.38 -9.47 -12.62
N ALA A 82 -8.83 -10.62 -13.01
CA ALA A 82 -7.39 -10.80 -13.19
C ALA A 82 -6.82 -9.82 -14.23
N ALA A 83 -7.50 -9.63 -15.35
CA ALA A 83 -7.11 -8.65 -16.36
C ALA A 83 -7.10 -7.22 -15.80
N LEU A 84 -8.12 -6.84 -15.02
CA LEU A 84 -8.18 -5.54 -14.36
C LEU A 84 -7.08 -5.35 -13.30
N LEU A 85 -6.66 -6.42 -12.65
CA LEU A 85 -5.60 -6.43 -11.64
C LEU A 85 -4.19 -6.59 -12.24
N GLY A 86 -4.06 -6.77 -13.56
CA GLY A 86 -2.78 -7.06 -14.21
C GLY A 86 -2.20 -8.43 -13.84
N ILE A 87 -3.03 -9.37 -13.37
CA ILE A 87 -2.61 -10.73 -13.02
C ILE A 87 -2.62 -11.59 -14.29
N PRO A 88 -1.49 -12.18 -14.70
CA PRO A 88 -1.44 -12.98 -15.91
C PRO A 88 -2.31 -14.25 -15.79
N ALA A 89 -3.08 -14.56 -16.83
CA ALA A 89 -3.97 -15.72 -16.87
C ALA A 89 -3.23 -17.08 -16.84
N SER A 90 -1.89 -17.08 -16.88
CA SER A 90 -1.05 -18.28 -16.93
C SER A 90 -0.81 -18.94 -15.57
N GLU A 91 -1.20 -18.34 -14.45
CA GLU A 91 -0.76 -18.79 -13.11
C GLU A 91 -1.79 -19.59 -12.30
N SER A 92 -2.55 -20.50 -12.91
CA SER A 92 -3.36 -21.41 -12.07
C SER A 92 -3.66 -22.75 -12.72
N THR A 93 -3.22 -23.81 -12.08
CA THR A 93 -3.40 -25.20 -12.51
C THR A 93 -4.60 -25.88 -11.86
N VAL A 94 -5.50 -25.13 -11.22
CA VAL A 94 -6.59 -25.70 -10.41
C VAL A 94 -7.58 -26.49 -11.29
N PRO A 95 -7.83 -27.79 -11.04
CA PRO A 95 -8.57 -28.67 -11.93
C PRO A 95 -10.10 -28.52 -11.82
N TRP A 96 -10.62 -27.31 -11.67
CA TRP A 96 -12.03 -27.06 -11.32
C TRP A 96 -13.03 -27.65 -12.32
N ALA A 97 -12.74 -27.47 -13.62
CA ALA A 97 -13.57 -28.02 -14.68
C ALA A 97 -13.56 -29.55 -14.64
N ALA A 98 -12.38 -30.16 -14.49
CA ALA A 98 -12.23 -31.60 -14.47
C ALA A 98 -12.89 -32.24 -13.24
N VAL A 99 -12.67 -31.68 -12.04
CA VAL A 99 -13.34 -32.11 -10.80
C VAL A 99 -14.87 -32.06 -10.93
N ARG A 100 -15.40 -31.04 -11.61
CA ARG A 100 -16.86 -30.91 -11.85
C ARG A 100 -17.42 -31.99 -12.76
N GLU A 101 -16.62 -32.59 -13.64
CA GLU A 101 -17.11 -33.58 -14.60
C GLU A 101 -17.31 -34.97 -13.98
N HIS A 102 -16.74 -35.25 -12.80
CA HIS A 102 -16.84 -36.55 -12.13
C HIS A 102 -18.27 -36.88 -11.68
N GLY A 103 -18.55 -38.17 -11.55
CA GLY A 103 -19.81 -38.66 -11.00
C GLY A 103 -19.90 -38.44 -9.49
N THR A 104 -21.09 -38.09 -9.00
CA THR A 104 -21.33 -37.83 -7.57
C THR A 104 -20.98 -39.01 -6.68
N GLY A 105 -21.20 -40.25 -7.12
CA GLY A 105 -20.80 -41.44 -6.38
C GLY A 105 -19.28 -41.52 -6.11
N ALA A 106 -18.46 -41.21 -7.12
CA ALA A 106 -17.00 -41.18 -6.97
C ALA A 106 -16.55 -40.07 -6.01
N VAL A 107 -17.17 -38.89 -6.11
CA VAL A 107 -16.89 -37.78 -5.19
C VAL A 107 -17.32 -38.11 -3.76
N ALA A 108 -18.50 -38.69 -3.54
CA ALA A 108 -18.93 -39.10 -2.20
C ALA A 108 -17.97 -40.13 -1.58
N ALA A 109 -17.49 -41.10 -2.38
CA ALA A 109 -16.52 -42.08 -1.92
C ALA A 109 -15.20 -41.43 -1.49
N VAL A 110 -14.67 -40.51 -2.30
CA VAL A 110 -13.44 -39.75 -1.98
C VAL A 110 -13.61 -38.91 -0.71
N LEU A 111 -14.79 -38.32 -0.53
CA LEU A 111 -15.10 -37.49 0.64
C LEU A 111 -15.43 -38.31 1.90
N GLY A 112 -15.54 -39.64 1.80
CA GLY A 112 -15.92 -40.50 2.93
C GLY A 112 -17.34 -40.22 3.45
N LEU A 113 -18.25 -39.78 2.57
CA LEU A 113 -19.63 -39.48 2.98
C LEU A 113 -20.38 -40.79 3.26
N ARG A 114 -21.00 -40.88 4.45
CA ARG A 114 -21.85 -42.02 4.82
C ARG A 114 -23.11 -42.05 3.96
N ALA A 115 -23.41 -43.22 3.38
CA ALA A 115 -24.64 -43.41 2.61
C ALA A 115 -25.86 -43.39 3.54
N GLY A 116 -26.92 -42.69 3.12
CA GLY A 116 -28.21 -42.67 3.81
C GLY A 116 -29.10 -43.85 3.41
N ASP A 117 -30.31 -43.90 3.99
CA ASP A 117 -31.26 -45.02 3.84
C ASP A 117 -31.82 -45.16 2.40
N ALA A 118 -31.75 -44.10 1.59
CA ALA A 118 -32.20 -44.11 0.20
C ALA A 118 -31.02 -44.10 -0.77
N ALA A 119 -31.14 -44.83 -1.88
CA ALA A 119 -30.13 -44.86 -2.93
C ALA A 119 -29.83 -43.45 -3.46
N GLY A 120 -28.53 -43.11 -3.58
CA GLY A 120 -28.10 -41.79 -4.04
C GLY A 120 -28.28 -40.67 -3.00
N THR A 121 -28.25 -41.04 -1.71
CA THR A 121 -28.33 -40.10 -0.60
C THR A 121 -27.18 -40.28 0.40
N TRP A 122 -26.74 -39.20 1.05
CA TRP A 122 -25.60 -39.19 1.97
C TRP A 122 -25.81 -38.24 3.14
N ASP A 123 -25.05 -38.40 4.21
CA ASP A 123 -25.04 -37.44 5.32
C ASP A 123 -24.44 -36.09 4.90
N CYS A 124 -25.11 -34.99 5.26
CA CYS A 124 -24.64 -33.65 4.90
C CYS A 124 -23.53 -33.16 5.85
N PRO A 125 -22.29 -32.95 5.38
CA PRO A 125 -21.21 -32.40 6.21
C PRO A 125 -21.49 -30.95 6.63
N SER A 126 -22.24 -30.19 5.83
CA SER A 126 -22.52 -28.77 6.11
C SER A 126 -23.47 -28.54 7.29
N CYS A 127 -24.27 -29.53 7.67
CA CYS A 127 -25.13 -29.45 8.86
C CYS A 127 -24.86 -30.58 9.85
N GLY A 128 -23.63 -31.13 9.85
CA GLY A 128 -23.23 -32.17 10.80
C GLY A 128 -24.15 -33.40 10.79
N ALA A 129 -24.52 -33.89 9.62
CA ALA A 129 -25.44 -35.02 9.41
C ALA A 129 -26.90 -34.82 9.88
N ALA A 130 -27.29 -33.61 10.32
CA ALA A 130 -28.70 -33.30 10.65
C ALA A 130 -29.66 -33.32 9.45
N GLY A 131 -29.17 -33.59 8.23
CA GLY A 131 -29.96 -33.69 7.02
C GLY A 131 -29.27 -34.50 5.94
N THR A 132 -30.08 -34.97 4.99
CA THR A 132 -29.64 -35.84 3.91
C THR A 132 -29.28 -35.02 2.66
N LEU A 133 -28.07 -35.20 2.13
CA LEU A 133 -27.66 -34.77 0.80
C LEU A 133 -28.23 -35.70 -0.27
N ARG A 134 -28.88 -35.14 -1.27
CA ARG A 134 -29.30 -35.83 -2.49
C ARG A 134 -28.51 -35.30 -3.68
N ALA A 135 -28.01 -36.20 -4.51
CA ALA A 135 -27.36 -35.83 -5.77
C ALA A 135 -28.38 -35.74 -6.91
N ARG A 136 -28.24 -34.75 -7.80
CA ARG A 136 -28.88 -34.74 -9.12
C ARG A 136 -27.86 -34.28 -10.17
N GLY A 137 -27.43 -35.22 -11.00
CA GLY A 137 -26.29 -34.99 -11.90
C GLY A 137 -25.04 -34.70 -11.08
N ARG A 138 -24.47 -33.50 -11.26
CA ARG A 138 -23.21 -33.05 -10.61
C ARG A 138 -23.42 -32.07 -9.45
N HIS A 139 -24.66 -31.95 -8.99
CA HIS A 139 -25.03 -31.03 -7.92
C HIS A 139 -25.62 -31.80 -6.75
N TRP A 140 -25.41 -31.25 -5.55
CA TRP A 140 -25.83 -31.82 -4.28
C TRP A 140 -26.85 -30.91 -3.61
N ARG A 141 -27.90 -31.45 -3.01
CA ARG A 141 -28.87 -30.66 -2.24
C ARG A 141 -29.17 -31.30 -0.90
N CYS A 142 -29.03 -30.54 0.18
CA CYS A 142 -29.41 -30.98 1.52
C CYS A 142 -30.91 -30.72 1.77
N ALA A 143 -31.59 -31.67 2.41
CA ALA A 143 -32.99 -31.53 2.79
C ALA A 143 -33.22 -30.71 4.07
N SER A 144 -32.19 -30.41 4.87
CA SER A 144 -32.38 -29.67 6.12
C SER A 144 -32.73 -28.20 5.88
N PRO A 145 -33.66 -27.61 6.65
CA PRO A 145 -34.07 -26.21 6.50
C PRO A 145 -32.88 -25.22 6.56
N GLY A 146 -31.92 -25.47 7.44
CA GLY A 146 -30.72 -24.63 7.61
C GLY A 146 -29.80 -24.62 6.38
N CYS A 147 -29.75 -25.72 5.61
CA CYS A 147 -29.00 -25.76 4.35
C CYS A 147 -29.83 -25.33 3.13
N ALA A 148 -31.15 -25.51 3.17
CA ALA A 148 -32.06 -25.20 2.07
C ALA A 148 -32.28 -23.68 1.88
N GLY A 149 -32.09 -22.87 2.94
CA GLY A 149 -32.18 -21.41 2.89
C GLY A 149 -31.02 -20.70 2.18
N ASP A 150 -30.03 -21.45 1.66
CA ASP A 150 -28.92 -20.89 0.90
C ASP A 150 -29.35 -20.50 -0.54
N ARG A 151 -28.85 -19.35 -1.02
CA ARG A 151 -29.35 -18.62 -2.21
C ARG A 151 -29.20 -19.36 -3.54
N HIS A 152 -28.48 -20.47 -3.58
CA HIS A 152 -28.39 -21.38 -4.73
C HIS A 152 -29.53 -22.42 -4.77
N ARG A 153 -30.68 -22.13 -4.14
CA ARG A 153 -31.82 -23.07 -3.98
C ARG A 153 -31.41 -24.39 -3.32
N GLY A 154 -30.39 -24.35 -2.47
CA GLY A 154 -29.80 -25.51 -1.79
C GLY A 154 -28.88 -26.40 -2.63
N TRP A 155 -28.62 -26.09 -3.92
CA TRP A 155 -27.70 -26.88 -4.75
C TRP A 155 -26.24 -26.44 -4.56
N ARG A 156 -25.35 -27.42 -4.40
CA ARG A 156 -23.90 -27.27 -4.15
C ARG A 156 -23.10 -28.04 -5.20
N SER A 157 -21.94 -27.52 -5.58
CA SER A 157 -20.99 -28.23 -6.44
C SER A 157 -20.21 -29.30 -5.65
N HIS A 158 -19.42 -30.13 -6.35
CA HIS A 158 -18.52 -31.10 -5.72
C HIS A 158 -17.51 -30.42 -4.79
N VAL A 159 -16.98 -29.28 -5.20
CA VAL A 159 -15.99 -28.53 -4.42
C VAL A 159 -16.61 -27.92 -3.17
N ASP A 160 -17.86 -27.44 -3.24
CA ASP A 160 -18.54 -26.87 -2.07
C ASP A 160 -18.81 -27.94 -0.99
N VAL A 161 -19.15 -29.16 -1.41
CA VAL A 161 -19.33 -30.28 -0.48
C VAL A 161 -18.01 -30.75 0.10
N ALA A 162 -16.95 -30.80 -0.71
CA ALA A 162 -15.60 -31.13 -0.27
C ALA A 162 -15.03 -30.12 0.74
N ALA A 163 -15.21 -28.82 0.48
CA ALA A 163 -14.81 -27.75 1.38
C ALA A 163 -15.51 -27.87 2.74
N ALA A 164 -16.82 -28.16 2.74
CA ALA A 164 -17.57 -28.40 3.97
C ALA A 164 -17.13 -29.68 4.69
N ALA A 165 -16.89 -30.77 3.96
CA ALA A 165 -16.46 -32.05 4.54
C ALA A 165 -15.08 -31.99 5.20
N TRP A 166 -14.16 -31.21 4.63
CA TRP A 166 -12.79 -31.11 5.13
C TRP A 166 -12.54 -29.88 6.00
N GLY A 167 -13.49 -28.94 6.09
CA GLY A 167 -13.31 -27.69 6.85
C GLY A 167 -12.23 -26.77 6.27
N ILE A 168 -12.02 -26.82 4.94
CA ILE A 168 -10.99 -26.06 4.24
C ILE A 168 -11.58 -25.11 3.20
N SER A 169 -10.74 -24.25 2.61
CA SER A 169 -11.17 -23.34 1.54
C SER A 169 -11.59 -24.11 0.28
N ALA A 170 -12.47 -23.51 -0.54
CA ALA A 170 -12.92 -24.12 -1.79
C ALA A 170 -11.76 -24.37 -2.79
N TRP A 171 -10.73 -23.52 -2.77
CA TRP A 171 -9.53 -23.71 -3.58
C TRP A 171 -8.75 -24.98 -3.18
N GLU A 172 -8.47 -25.11 -1.87
CA GLU A 172 -7.75 -26.25 -1.33
C GLU A 172 -8.56 -27.54 -1.49
N ALA A 173 -9.87 -27.46 -1.32
CA ALA A 173 -10.79 -28.55 -1.60
C ALA A 173 -10.77 -28.95 -3.08
N CYS A 174 -10.67 -28.01 -4.02
CA CYS A 174 -10.61 -28.36 -5.43
C CYS A 174 -9.31 -29.09 -5.80
N ILE A 175 -8.17 -28.65 -5.28
CA ILE A 175 -6.88 -29.31 -5.52
C ILE A 175 -6.89 -30.71 -4.92
N ARG A 176 -7.21 -30.80 -3.62
CA ARG A 176 -7.24 -32.07 -2.89
C ARG A 176 -8.23 -33.07 -3.50
N LEU A 177 -9.39 -32.59 -3.96
CA LEU A 177 -10.38 -33.42 -4.64
C LEU A 177 -9.90 -33.84 -6.03
N GLY A 178 -9.20 -32.97 -6.76
CA GLY A 178 -8.57 -33.31 -8.04
C GLY A 178 -7.53 -34.42 -7.90
N ASP A 179 -6.63 -34.29 -6.94
CA ASP A 179 -5.60 -35.29 -6.65
C ASP A 179 -6.21 -36.64 -6.28
N ALA A 180 -7.20 -36.63 -5.38
CA ALA A 180 -7.87 -37.84 -4.93
C ALA A 180 -8.71 -38.53 -6.02
N LEU A 181 -9.22 -37.76 -7.00
CA LEU A 181 -9.93 -38.30 -8.16
C LEU A 181 -8.99 -38.73 -9.31
N GLY A 182 -7.66 -38.61 -9.12
CA GLY A 182 -6.69 -38.94 -10.16
C GLY A 182 -6.74 -37.97 -11.34
N VAL A 183 -7.28 -36.76 -11.14
CA VAL A 183 -7.30 -35.72 -12.16
C VAL A 183 -5.89 -35.19 -12.33
N ARG A 184 -5.16 -35.75 -13.30
CA ARG A 184 -3.91 -35.14 -13.72
C ARG A 184 -4.23 -33.75 -14.26
N PRO A 185 -3.56 -32.68 -13.78
CA PRO A 185 -3.68 -31.39 -14.43
C PRO A 185 -3.34 -31.61 -15.91
N PRO A 186 -4.14 -31.08 -16.85
CA PRO A 186 -3.88 -31.25 -18.26
C PRO A 186 -2.42 -30.86 -18.49
N SER A 187 -1.63 -31.80 -19.01
CA SER A 187 -0.23 -31.56 -19.37
C SER A 187 -0.16 -30.23 -20.10
N ALA A 188 0.72 -29.34 -19.61
CA ALA A 188 0.75 -27.91 -19.90
C ALA A 188 0.27 -27.62 -21.34
N PRO A 189 -0.70 -26.72 -21.54
CA PRO A 189 -1.23 -26.46 -22.87
C PRO A 189 -0.04 -26.20 -23.81
N ARG A 190 0.03 -26.97 -24.91
CA ARG A 190 0.99 -26.75 -26.00
C ARG A 190 1.10 -25.25 -26.21
N ALA A 191 2.31 -24.73 -26.03
CA ALA A 191 2.61 -23.30 -26.07
C ALA A 191 1.89 -22.66 -27.26
N ARG A 192 0.79 -21.95 -26.98
CA ARG A 192 0.30 -20.97 -27.95
C ARG A 192 1.38 -19.90 -28.00
N SER A 193 1.77 -19.51 -29.20
CA SER A 193 2.75 -18.46 -29.46
C SER A 193 2.62 -17.34 -28.43
N ALA A 194 3.73 -17.02 -27.76
CA ALA A 194 3.74 -16.03 -26.70
C ALA A 194 2.98 -14.78 -27.16
N PRO A 195 2.09 -14.21 -26.33
CA PRO A 195 1.52 -12.91 -26.64
C PRO A 195 2.66 -11.94 -26.96
N ALA A 196 2.49 -11.12 -28.00
CA ALA A 196 3.47 -10.11 -28.36
C ALA A 196 3.87 -9.34 -27.08
N PRO A 197 5.17 -9.06 -26.87
CA PRO A 197 5.61 -8.33 -25.69
C PRO A 197 4.80 -7.05 -25.57
N PRO A 198 4.42 -6.65 -24.34
CA PRO A 198 3.70 -5.40 -24.14
C PRO A 198 4.47 -4.26 -24.82
N PRO A 199 3.77 -3.31 -25.46
CA PRO A 199 4.42 -2.18 -26.11
C PRO A 199 5.35 -1.50 -25.11
N VAL A 200 6.58 -1.21 -25.54
CA VAL A 200 7.56 -0.48 -24.73
C VAL A 200 6.90 0.83 -24.29
N PRO A 201 6.82 1.12 -22.97
CA PRO A 201 6.20 2.35 -22.52
C PRO A 201 6.94 3.55 -23.13
N THR A 202 6.18 4.46 -23.74
CA THR A 202 6.73 5.70 -24.29
C THR A 202 7.37 6.51 -23.16
N PRO A 203 8.61 7.01 -23.33
CA PRO A 203 9.27 7.81 -22.30
C PRO A 203 8.43 9.01 -21.88
N GLY A 204 8.44 9.30 -20.58
CA GLY A 204 7.74 10.47 -20.03
C GLY A 204 8.39 11.78 -20.47
N ALA A 205 7.66 12.89 -20.42
CA ALA A 205 8.18 14.22 -20.81
C ALA A 205 9.48 14.60 -20.06
N ARG A 206 9.61 14.19 -18.79
CA ARG A 206 10.82 14.40 -18.00
C ARG A 206 12.01 13.59 -18.51
N GLU A 207 11.81 12.34 -18.92
CA GLU A 207 12.88 11.48 -19.44
C GLU A 207 13.38 12.02 -20.78
N VAL A 208 12.46 12.47 -21.64
CA VAL A 208 12.80 13.17 -22.88
C VAL A 208 13.61 14.43 -22.60
N ALA A 209 13.18 15.25 -21.62
CA ALA A 209 13.90 16.46 -21.23
C ALA A 209 15.31 16.16 -20.67
N LEU A 210 15.44 15.16 -19.80
CA LEU A 210 16.74 14.73 -19.26
C LEU A 210 17.69 14.27 -20.37
N ALA A 211 17.19 13.48 -21.33
CA ALA A 211 17.97 13.03 -22.47
C ALA A 211 18.43 14.22 -23.34
N ALA A 212 17.55 15.20 -23.57
CA ALA A 212 17.90 16.42 -24.30
C ALA A 212 18.99 17.23 -23.57
N LEU A 213 18.86 17.44 -22.25
CA LEU A 213 19.85 18.16 -21.45
C LEU A 213 21.22 17.49 -21.46
N ALA A 214 21.28 16.16 -21.42
CA ALA A 214 22.54 15.41 -21.42
C ALA A 214 23.40 15.69 -22.67
N THR A 215 22.79 16.14 -23.77
CA THR A 215 23.46 16.46 -25.03
C THR A 215 23.74 17.95 -25.24
N ARG A 216 23.25 18.83 -24.36
CA ARG A 216 23.29 20.28 -24.54
C ARG A 216 24.40 20.92 -23.69
N PRO A 217 25.51 21.41 -24.29
CA PRO A 217 26.56 22.07 -23.56
C PRO A 217 26.03 23.29 -22.78
N GLY A 218 26.45 23.42 -21.52
CA GLY A 218 26.06 24.52 -20.64
C GLY A 218 24.66 24.44 -20.04
N ALA A 219 23.89 23.39 -20.33
CA ALA A 219 22.57 23.21 -19.74
C ALA A 219 22.64 22.94 -18.23
N CYS A 220 21.72 23.54 -17.47
CA CYS A 220 21.65 23.38 -16.03
C CYS A 220 21.02 22.04 -15.65
N ALA A 221 21.81 21.14 -15.05
CA ALA A 221 21.30 19.89 -14.51
C ALA A 221 20.32 20.14 -13.35
N PRO A 222 19.32 19.27 -13.11
CA PRO A 222 18.33 19.46 -12.05
C PRO A 222 18.92 19.75 -10.65
N ALA A 223 19.97 19.02 -10.26
CA ALA A 223 20.64 19.23 -8.98
C ALA A 223 21.26 20.63 -8.84
N ALA A 224 21.82 21.18 -9.92
CA ALA A 224 22.35 22.54 -9.94
C ALA A 224 21.23 23.58 -9.86
N LEU A 225 20.13 23.37 -10.59
CA LEU A 225 18.95 24.24 -10.53
C LEU A 225 18.35 24.29 -9.12
N TYR A 226 18.22 23.14 -8.45
CA TYR A 226 17.74 23.08 -7.07
C TYR A 226 18.66 23.82 -6.10
N ARG A 227 19.99 23.72 -6.25
CA ARG A 227 20.94 24.46 -5.40
C ARG A 227 20.79 25.97 -5.60
N LEU A 228 20.76 26.40 -6.85
CA LEU A 228 20.55 27.81 -7.20
C LEU A 228 19.21 28.32 -6.65
N LEU A 229 18.15 27.52 -6.65
CA LEU A 229 16.88 27.85 -6.02
C LEU A 229 17.01 28.06 -4.51
N LEU A 230 17.71 27.17 -3.81
CA LEU A 230 17.96 27.29 -2.37
C LEU A 230 18.80 28.54 -2.04
N ASP A 231 19.72 28.93 -2.92
CA ASP A 231 20.55 30.13 -2.77
C ASP A 231 19.74 31.43 -2.91
N GLN A 232 18.62 31.41 -3.66
CA GLN A 232 17.71 32.56 -3.77
C GLN A 232 16.83 32.78 -2.53
N LEU A 233 16.69 31.73 -1.71
CA LEU A 233 15.82 31.69 -0.55
C LEU A 233 16.63 31.76 0.74
N ARG A 234 15.96 32.09 1.84
CA ARG A 234 16.51 32.04 3.20
C ARG A 234 15.50 31.32 4.09
N LEU A 235 15.91 30.86 5.27
CA LEU A 235 14.95 30.35 6.24
C LEU A 235 14.29 31.54 6.96
N GLY A 236 13.11 31.94 6.47
CA GLY A 236 12.28 33.02 7.01
C GLY A 236 11.49 32.61 8.25
N ALA A 237 10.76 33.58 8.81
CA ALA A 237 10.11 33.44 10.12
C ALA A 237 9.07 32.32 10.19
N LEU A 238 8.24 32.12 9.14
CA LEU A 238 7.25 31.04 9.14
C LEU A 238 7.93 29.67 9.06
N GLY A 239 9.02 29.56 8.29
CA GLY A 239 9.82 28.35 8.22
C GLY A 239 10.47 28.00 9.56
N ARG A 240 11.09 28.98 10.23
CA ARG A 240 11.68 28.81 11.57
C ARG A 240 10.64 28.38 12.59
N GLY A 241 9.51 29.08 12.66
CA GLY A 241 8.44 28.74 13.60
C GLY A 241 7.83 27.34 13.40
N GLU A 242 7.76 26.84 12.16
CA GLU A 242 7.36 25.44 11.92
C GLU A 242 8.39 24.44 12.42
N LEU A 243 9.68 24.69 12.18
CA LEU A 243 10.75 23.80 12.64
C LEU A 243 10.85 23.79 14.17
N GLU A 244 10.82 24.96 14.81
CA GLU A 244 10.90 25.11 16.26
C GLU A 244 9.69 24.48 16.97
N ARG A 245 8.47 24.61 16.42
CA ARG A 245 7.28 23.92 16.95
C ARG A 245 7.43 22.40 16.93
N ARG A 246 8.28 21.86 16.07
CA ARG A 246 8.60 20.43 15.98
C ARG A 246 9.82 20.03 16.81
N GLY A 247 10.41 20.98 17.54
CA GLY A 247 11.65 20.79 18.28
C GLY A 247 12.88 20.63 17.37
N ILE A 248 12.83 21.14 16.13
CA ILE A 248 13.98 21.17 15.23
C ILE A 248 14.69 22.52 15.41
N ASP A 249 16.00 22.48 15.67
CA ASP A 249 16.85 23.67 15.71
C ASP A 249 16.90 24.32 14.32
N ALA A 250 16.34 25.53 14.22
CA ALA A 250 16.22 26.23 12.95
C ALA A 250 17.58 26.66 12.36
N VAL A 251 18.61 26.90 13.18
CA VAL A 251 19.95 27.26 12.72
C VAL A 251 20.62 26.06 12.07
N ARG A 252 20.53 24.89 12.71
CA ARG A 252 21.06 23.64 12.15
C ARG A 252 20.29 23.19 10.91
N ALA A 253 18.97 23.31 10.92
CA ALA A 253 18.16 23.04 9.73
C ALA A 253 18.55 23.97 8.57
N GLU A 254 18.77 25.27 8.83
CA GLU A 254 19.25 26.19 7.79
C GLU A 254 20.63 25.81 7.26
N ALA A 255 21.54 25.38 8.15
CA ALA A 255 22.87 24.87 7.77
C ALA A 255 22.79 23.59 6.94
N TYR A 256 21.84 22.70 7.22
CA TYR A 256 21.53 21.52 6.39
C TYR A 256 20.94 21.89 5.02
N GLY A 257 20.41 23.11 4.87
CA GLY A 257 19.90 23.65 3.62
C GLY A 257 18.40 23.90 3.58
N PHE A 258 17.68 23.79 4.70
CA PHE A 258 16.27 24.19 4.76
C PHE A 258 16.12 25.68 4.42
N ARG A 259 15.08 26.01 3.66
CA ARG A 259 14.72 27.38 3.29
C ARG A 259 13.22 27.58 3.42
N SER A 260 12.74 28.81 3.37
CA SER A 260 11.31 29.08 3.15
C SER A 260 11.08 30.06 2.02
N ALA A 261 9.90 29.97 1.42
CA ALA A 261 9.33 30.99 0.57
C ALA A 261 8.20 31.66 1.34
N GLU A 262 8.44 32.87 1.83
CA GLU A 262 7.47 33.65 2.61
C GLU A 262 6.39 34.26 1.69
N PRO A 263 5.29 34.81 2.24
CA PRO A 263 4.29 35.50 1.42
C PRO A 263 4.93 36.58 0.53
N GLY A 264 4.69 36.48 -0.78
CA GLY A 264 5.25 37.40 -1.79
C GLY A 264 6.62 36.98 -2.37
N ASP A 265 7.34 36.04 -1.77
CA ASP A 265 8.64 35.59 -2.30
C ASP A 265 8.51 34.85 -3.62
N TRP A 266 7.38 34.17 -3.83
CA TRP A 266 7.08 33.58 -5.14
C TRP A 266 7.16 34.62 -6.26
N ALA A 267 6.47 35.76 -6.10
CA ALA A 267 6.42 36.80 -7.12
C ALA A 267 7.75 37.56 -7.25
N ARG A 268 8.42 37.84 -6.12
CA ARG A 268 9.62 38.68 -6.08
C ARG A 268 10.92 37.94 -6.38
N ARG A 269 11.03 36.65 -6.02
CA ARG A 269 12.29 35.89 -6.06
C ARG A 269 12.16 34.66 -6.96
N VAL A 270 11.21 33.77 -6.64
CA VAL A 270 11.17 32.44 -7.27
C VAL A 270 10.76 32.53 -8.74
N ARG A 271 9.71 33.29 -9.07
CA ARG A 271 9.24 33.41 -10.45
C ARG A 271 10.27 34.07 -11.38
N PRO A 272 10.91 35.22 -11.02
CA PRO A 272 11.99 35.77 -11.83
C PRO A 272 13.17 34.81 -11.98
N PHE A 273 13.54 34.11 -10.91
CA PHE A 273 14.60 33.10 -10.95
C PHE A 273 14.30 31.96 -11.93
N LEU A 274 13.12 31.33 -11.83
CA LEU A 274 12.74 30.24 -12.72
C LEU A 274 12.60 30.68 -14.18
N ALA A 275 12.31 31.96 -14.44
CA ALA A 275 12.25 32.51 -15.79
C ALA A 275 13.62 32.60 -16.50
N ALA A 276 14.72 32.43 -15.77
CA ALA A 276 16.07 32.44 -16.33
C ALA A 276 16.48 31.07 -16.94
N PHE A 277 15.69 30.02 -16.75
CA PHE A 277 15.99 28.67 -17.23
C PHE A 277 15.15 28.32 -18.45
N SER A 278 15.68 27.43 -19.29
CA SER A 278 14.95 26.91 -20.43
C SER A 278 13.78 26.03 -19.98
N GLU A 279 12.84 25.79 -20.90
CA GLU A 279 11.75 24.83 -20.68
C GLU A 279 12.26 23.42 -20.35
N ASP A 280 13.22 22.89 -21.10
CA ASP A 280 13.77 21.55 -20.82
C ASP A 280 14.43 21.43 -19.44
N GLU A 281 15.12 22.47 -18.97
CA GLU A 281 15.75 22.51 -17.64
C GLU A 281 14.70 22.44 -16.53
N LEU A 282 13.65 23.25 -16.67
CA LEU A 282 12.53 23.27 -15.74
C LEU A 282 11.76 21.94 -15.74
N VAL A 283 11.48 21.37 -16.92
CA VAL A 283 10.79 20.09 -17.06
C VAL A 283 11.62 18.93 -16.50
N ALA A 284 12.93 18.90 -16.77
CA ALA A 284 13.83 17.90 -16.20
C ALA A 284 13.91 17.97 -14.66
N ALA A 285 13.84 19.19 -14.11
CA ALA A 285 13.74 19.46 -12.68
C ALA A 285 12.31 19.31 -12.11
N GLY A 286 11.34 18.84 -12.91
CA GLY A 286 9.96 18.57 -12.47
C GLY A 286 9.12 19.82 -12.19
N PHE A 287 9.47 20.97 -12.77
CA PHE A 287 8.65 22.18 -12.79
C PHE A 287 7.85 22.22 -14.09
N PRO A 288 6.66 21.58 -14.18
CA PRO A 288 5.91 21.53 -15.43
C PRO A 288 5.46 22.93 -15.86
N LEU A 289 5.48 23.16 -17.17
CA LEU A 289 4.98 24.37 -17.79
C LEU A 289 3.53 24.18 -18.26
N LEU A 290 2.76 25.27 -18.29
CA LEU A 290 1.49 25.30 -19.01
C LEU A 290 1.81 25.46 -20.50
N PRO A 291 1.12 24.73 -21.40
CA PRO A 291 1.18 25.06 -22.80
C PRO A 291 0.73 26.51 -23.00
N ALA A 292 1.43 27.24 -23.87
CA ALA A 292 1.00 28.58 -24.26
C ALA A 292 -0.44 28.49 -24.81
N PRO A 293 -1.39 29.32 -24.35
CA PRO A 293 -2.70 29.37 -24.99
C PRO A 293 -2.51 29.73 -26.46
N ALA A 294 -3.23 29.03 -27.34
CA ALA A 294 -3.14 29.25 -28.79
C ALA A 294 -3.34 30.74 -29.11
N GLY A 295 -2.37 31.33 -29.82
CA GLY A 295 -2.47 32.72 -30.31
C GLY A 295 -1.95 33.83 -29.39
N ARG A 296 -1.17 33.55 -28.34
CA ARG A 296 -0.43 34.62 -27.60
C ARG A 296 1.10 34.42 -27.66
N PRO A 297 1.88 35.51 -27.87
CA PRO A 297 3.34 35.44 -27.89
C PRO A 297 3.91 35.04 -26.52
N GLN A 298 5.06 34.37 -26.60
CA GLN A 298 5.53 33.29 -25.73
C GLN A 298 6.23 33.78 -24.46
N GLY A 299 5.84 33.19 -23.34
CA GLY A 299 6.66 33.07 -22.15
C GLY A 299 6.20 31.83 -21.38
N PRO A 300 7.12 31.01 -20.83
CA PRO A 300 6.76 29.83 -20.07
C PRO A 300 5.87 30.23 -18.90
N ARG A 301 4.61 29.79 -18.90
CA ARG A 301 3.74 29.93 -17.73
C ARG A 301 3.98 28.74 -16.83
N LEU A 302 4.79 28.91 -15.79
CA LEU A 302 5.02 27.88 -14.77
C LEU A 302 3.66 27.40 -14.25
N ARG A 303 3.33 26.12 -14.50
CA ARG A 303 2.07 25.51 -14.05
C ARG A 303 2.09 25.27 -12.55
N TRP A 304 3.27 25.13 -11.99
CA TRP A 304 3.44 24.43 -10.73
C TRP A 304 4.61 24.99 -9.92
N TRP A 305 4.23 25.83 -8.98
CA TRP A 305 4.78 25.86 -7.63
C TRP A 305 3.61 25.43 -6.73
N PRO A 306 3.83 24.76 -5.58
CA PRO A 306 2.72 24.37 -4.72
C PRO A 306 1.82 25.57 -4.41
N GLY A 307 0.55 25.48 -4.82
CA GLY A 307 -0.43 26.57 -4.68
C GLY A 307 -0.20 27.82 -5.55
N LEU A 308 0.60 27.79 -6.62
CA LEU A 308 0.94 28.96 -7.48
C LEU A 308 1.50 30.16 -6.68
N GLY A 309 2.21 29.88 -5.58
CA GLY A 309 2.73 30.92 -4.68
C GLY A 309 1.70 31.55 -3.74
N ARG A 310 0.50 30.95 -3.63
CA ARG A 310 -0.54 31.37 -2.67
C ARG A 310 -0.27 30.90 -1.24
N ALA A 311 0.62 29.94 -1.09
CA ALA A 311 1.00 29.39 0.20
C ALA A 311 2.44 29.77 0.53
N PRO A 312 2.74 30.22 1.76
CA PRO A 312 4.11 30.17 2.25
C PRO A 312 4.55 28.70 2.35
N LEU A 313 5.79 28.42 1.99
CA LEU A 313 6.32 27.05 1.95
C LEU A 313 7.64 26.94 2.72
N LEU A 314 7.82 25.81 3.40
CA LEU A 314 9.14 25.34 3.81
C LEU A 314 9.68 24.46 2.69
N VAL A 315 10.88 24.79 2.20
CA VAL A 315 11.62 24.03 1.21
C VAL A 315 12.58 23.09 1.94
N VAL A 316 12.37 21.80 1.75
CA VAL A 316 13.10 20.71 2.39
C VAL A 316 14.06 20.11 1.36
N PRO A 317 15.39 20.30 1.49
CA PRO A 317 16.35 19.71 0.56
C PRO A 317 16.47 18.20 0.79
N VAL A 318 16.61 17.44 -0.29
CA VAL A 318 16.88 16.00 -0.24
C VAL A 318 18.27 15.75 -0.79
N TRP A 319 19.19 15.38 0.08
CA TRP A 319 20.59 15.09 -0.26
C TRP A 319 20.82 13.59 -0.41
N ASP A 320 21.66 13.24 -1.38
CA ASP A 320 22.19 11.91 -1.60
C ASP A 320 23.70 12.02 -1.77
N ALA A 321 24.44 11.68 -0.70
CA ALA A 321 25.80 12.18 -0.48
C ALA A 321 25.84 13.71 -0.66
N ASP A 322 26.80 14.23 -1.44
CA ASP A 322 26.91 15.67 -1.69
C ASP A 322 25.95 16.18 -2.77
N ARG A 323 25.19 15.30 -3.43
CA ARG A 323 24.28 15.68 -4.53
C ARG A 323 22.92 16.07 -3.98
N LEU A 324 22.38 17.21 -4.44
CA LEU A 324 21.00 17.60 -4.15
C LEU A 324 20.05 16.80 -5.07
N ALA A 325 19.62 15.64 -4.58
CA ALA A 325 18.74 14.67 -5.24
C ALA A 325 17.35 15.24 -5.54
N GLY A 326 16.88 16.18 -4.73
CA GLY A 326 15.60 16.84 -4.96
C GLY A 326 15.27 17.92 -3.94
N VAL A 327 14.09 18.50 -4.13
CA VAL A 327 13.47 19.39 -3.15
C VAL A 327 12.04 18.96 -2.89
N ARG A 328 11.62 19.14 -1.65
CA ARG A 328 10.26 18.90 -1.18
C ARG A 328 9.72 20.19 -0.60
N PHE A 329 8.41 20.35 -0.68
CA PHE A 329 7.75 21.55 -0.19
C PHE A 329 6.72 21.16 0.85
N ARG A 330 6.78 21.78 2.02
CA ARG A 330 5.75 21.71 3.03
C ARG A 330 4.96 23.01 3.03
N ASN A 331 3.64 22.91 2.94
CA ASN A 331 2.75 24.05 3.08
C ASN A 331 2.76 24.54 4.53
N LEU A 332 3.06 25.83 4.71
CA LEU A 332 3.04 26.53 6.01
C LEU A 332 1.74 27.30 6.24
N GLY A 333 0.91 27.45 5.20
CA GLY A 333 -0.41 28.06 5.30
C GLY A 333 -1.51 27.05 5.61
N ASP A 334 -2.69 27.58 5.94
CA ASP A 334 -3.89 26.78 6.15
C ASP A 334 -4.29 26.04 4.84
N PRO A 335 -4.38 24.70 4.82
CA PRO A 335 -4.80 23.94 3.65
C PRO A 335 -6.20 24.34 3.12
N GLY A 336 -7.13 24.72 4.01
CA GLY A 336 -8.48 25.16 3.66
C GLY A 336 -8.49 26.49 2.89
N VAL A 337 -7.53 27.37 3.19
CA VAL A 337 -7.37 28.67 2.53
C VAL A 337 -6.55 28.56 1.25
N THR A 338 -5.42 27.87 1.32
CA THR A 338 -4.43 27.82 0.24
C THR A 338 -4.78 26.82 -0.85
N ARG A 339 -5.60 25.80 -0.55
CA ARG A 339 -5.86 24.62 -1.40
C ARG A 339 -4.57 23.90 -1.84
N CYS A 340 -3.48 24.12 -1.13
CA CYS A 340 -2.20 23.48 -1.39
C CYS A 340 -2.07 22.27 -0.46
N PRO A 341 -1.67 21.08 -0.98
CA PRO A 341 -1.47 19.91 -0.13
C PRO A 341 -0.41 20.19 0.94
N ARG A 342 -0.49 19.47 2.06
CA ARG A 342 0.44 19.60 3.19
C ARG A 342 1.90 19.43 2.74
N TYR A 343 2.15 18.46 1.87
CA TYR A 343 3.44 18.24 1.23
C TYR A 343 3.28 18.13 -0.29
N ALA A 344 4.30 18.59 -1.01
CA ALA A 344 4.36 18.57 -2.46
C ALA A 344 5.80 18.29 -2.95
N SER A 345 5.90 17.64 -4.12
CA SER A 345 7.15 17.42 -4.86
C SER A 345 7.02 17.98 -6.26
N PRO A 346 8.12 18.48 -6.86
CA PRO A 346 8.19 18.68 -8.31
C PRO A 346 7.54 17.51 -9.05
N LYS A 347 6.64 17.84 -9.99
CA LYS A 347 5.79 16.86 -10.66
C LYS A 347 6.65 15.92 -11.48
N ASP A 348 6.40 14.61 -11.38
CA ASP A 348 7.13 13.57 -12.11
C ASP A 348 8.65 13.56 -11.77
N ALA A 349 9.07 14.33 -10.75
CA ALA A 349 10.42 14.43 -10.20
C ALA A 349 10.38 14.38 -8.67
N GLY A 350 9.66 13.39 -8.13
CA GLY A 350 9.87 12.99 -6.73
C GLY A 350 11.35 12.68 -6.51
N PRO A 351 11.88 12.91 -5.29
CA PRO A 351 13.30 12.69 -5.04
C PRO A 351 13.66 11.24 -5.37
N ASP A 352 14.79 11.08 -6.06
CA ASP A 352 15.30 9.76 -6.46
C ASP A 352 15.85 8.98 -5.24
N ALA A 353 16.26 9.71 -4.20
CA ALA A 353 16.67 9.21 -2.89
C ALA A 353 15.66 9.54 -1.77
N PRO A 354 15.67 8.82 -0.64
CA PRO A 354 14.91 9.24 0.53
C PRO A 354 15.61 10.41 1.25
N PHE A 355 14.91 11.09 2.15
CA PHE A 355 15.51 12.15 2.96
C PHE A 355 16.55 11.58 3.93
N HIS A 356 17.69 12.26 4.13
CA HIS A 356 18.88 11.70 4.81
C HIS A 356 19.36 10.37 4.22
N ALA A 357 19.49 10.30 2.89
CA ALA A 357 19.86 9.05 2.20
C ALA A 357 21.19 8.44 2.69
N ALA A 358 22.14 9.27 3.13
CA ALA A 358 23.42 8.82 3.70
C ALA A 358 23.27 7.93 4.94
N ALA A 359 22.12 7.96 5.63
CA ALA A 359 21.85 7.04 6.73
C ALA A 359 21.79 5.58 6.24
N LEU A 360 21.35 5.35 5.00
CA LEU A 360 21.26 4.02 4.39
C LEU A 360 22.63 3.35 4.29
N ASP A 361 23.69 4.10 3.97
CA ASP A 361 25.04 3.57 3.75
C ASP A 361 25.94 3.69 5.00
N SER A 362 25.37 4.05 6.15
CA SER A 362 26.16 4.49 7.32
C SER A 362 26.89 3.38 8.07
N GLY A 363 26.60 2.11 7.81
CA GLY A 363 27.10 0.97 8.59
C GLY A 363 26.61 0.94 10.05
N SER A 364 25.62 1.78 10.39
CA SER A 364 25.06 1.84 11.75
C SER A 364 24.43 0.51 12.14
N PRO A 365 24.63 0.02 13.39
CA PRO A 365 23.93 -1.16 13.89
C PRO A 365 22.41 -0.99 13.86
N THR A 366 21.91 0.24 13.99
CA THR A 366 20.48 0.54 13.89
C THR A 366 20.23 1.65 12.87
N LEU A 367 19.34 1.38 11.92
CA LEU A 367 18.81 2.33 10.95
C LEU A 367 17.33 2.57 11.23
N HIS A 368 16.92 3.83 11.29
CA HIS A 368 15.54 4.24 11.47
C HIS A 368 14.94 4.66 10.13
N VAL A 369 13.81 4.07 9.72
CA VAL A 369 13.06 4.44 8.51
C VAL A 369 11.78 5.12 8.95
N VAL A 370 11.61 6.40 8.64
CA VAL A 370 10.56 7.24 9.25
C VAL A 370 9.61 7.76 8.20
N GLU A 371 8.30 7.73 8.48
CA GLU A 371 7.32 8.43 7.67
C GLU A 371 7.46 9.96 7.84
N GLY A 372 7.86 10.64 6.76
CA GLY A 372 8.03 12.09 6.71
C GLY A 372 9.45 12.59 6.98
N GLU A 373 9.86 13.62 6.23
CA GLU A 373 11.21 14.19 6.26
C GLU A 373 11.50 14.90 7.59
N LEU A 374 10.53 15.65 8.13
CA LEU A 374 10.71 16.38 9.38
C LEU A 374 10.84 15.45 10.59
N ASN A 375 10.08 14.35 10.61
CA ASN A 375 10.16 13.34 11.67
C ASN A 375 11.52 12.62 11.66
N ALA A 376 12.04 12.31 10.47
CA ALA A 376 13.40 11.81 10.33
C ALA A 376 14.43 12.84 10.80
N HIS A 377 14.26 14.13 10.46
CA HIS A 377 15.19 15.16 10.89
C HIS A 377 15.23 15.33 12.41
N VAL A 378 14.07 15.24 13.09
CA VAL A 378 14.00 15.23 14.56
C VAL A 378 14.84 14.10 15.14
N LEU A 379 14.74 12.87 14.60
CA LEU A 379 15.58 11.76 15.07
C LEU A 379 17.07 12.02 14.89
N VAL A 380 17.48 12.56 13.74
CA VAL A 380 18.88 12.86 13.41
C VAL A 380 19.45 13.97 14.30
N GLU A 381 18.70 15.06 14.48
CA GLU A 381 19.16 16.24 15.23
C GLU A 381 18.94 16.12 16.74
N SER A 382 18.13 15.16 17.19
CA SER A 382 17.93 14.92 18.60
C SER A 382 19.27 14.65 19.30
N PRO A 383 19.39 14.91 20.62
CA PRO A 383 20.58 14.57 21.40
C PRO A 383 21.03 13.10 21.28
N TYR A 384 20.17 12.23 20.75
CA TYR A 384 20.43 10.81 20.57
C TYR A 384 21.13 10.49 19.23
N GLY A 385 21.17 11.44 18.29
CA GLY A 385 21.94 11.32 17.04
C GLY A 385 21.57 10.09 16.20
N ALA A 386 20.28 9.73 16.15
CA ALA A 386 19.85 8.49 15.53
C ALA A 386 20.12 8.52 14.01
N ARG A 387 20.54 7.38 13.46
CA ARG A 387 20.71 7.21 12.01
C ARG A 387 19.37 6.96 11.39
N ALA A 388 18.76 8.00 10.82
CA ALA A 388 17.41 7.95 10.31
C ALA A 388 17.31 8.44 8.85
N THR A 389 16.40 7.83 8.10
CA THR A 389 16.00 8.26 6.77
C THR A 389 14.49 8.51 6.70
N GLY A 390 14.07 9.54 5.97
CA GLY A 390 12.68 9.98 5.87
C GLY A 390 12.05 9.62 4.53
N LEU A 391 10.85 9.03 4.58
CA LEU A 391 10.04 8.73 3.41
C LEU A 391 9.29 9.98 2.96
N PRO A 392 9.35 10.35 1.67
CA PRO A 392 8.47 11.38 1.10
C PRO A 392 6.97 11.06 1.17
N GLY A 393 6.63 9.82 1.54
CA GLY A 393 5.30 9.34 1.91
C GLY A 393 5.32 7.83 2.11
N ALA A 394 4.33 7.28 2.84
CA ALA A 394 4.25 5.84 3.16
C ALA A 394 4.45 4.89 1.96
N TRP A 395 4.08 5.31 0.74
CA TRP A 395 4.14 4.50 -0.48
C TRP A 395 5.49 4.49 -1.20
N THR A 396 6.41 5.36 -0.79
CA THR A 396 7.51 5.78 -1.67
C THR A 396 8.76 4.90 -1.59
N TRP A 397 8.81 3.94 -0.66
CA TRP A 397 9.98 3.07 -0.51
C TRP A 397 10.26 2.23 -1.76
N LYS A 398 11.54 2.18 -2.14
CA LYS A 398 12.05 1.50 -3.34
C LYS A 398 13.03 0.39 -2.97
N ASP A 399 13.09 -0.62 -3.81
CA ASP A 399 13.96 -1.80 -3.65
C ASP A 399 15.46 -1.40 -3.70
N ASP A 400 15.81 -0.43 -4.55
CA ASP A 400 17.18 0.12 -4.62
C ASP A 400 17.63 0.77 -3.31
N TRP A 401 16.71 1.33 -2.51
CA TRP A 401 17.05 1.89 -1.20
C TRP A 401 17.33 0.80 -0.17
N ALA A 402 16.61 -0.32 -0.23
CA ALA A 402 16.88 -1.49 0.59
C ALA A 402 18.22 -2.17 0.23
N LEU A 403 18.64 -2.08 -1.04
CA LEU A 403 19.94 -2.56 -1.51
C LEU A 403 21.13 -1.71 -1.02
N ARG A 404 20.90 -0.53 -0.46
CA ARG A 404 21.96 0.30 0.13
C ARG A 404 22.32 -0.07 1.57
N ILE A 405 21.39 -0.70 2.29
CA ILE A 405 21.56 -1.02 3.71
C ILE A 405 22.65 -2.10 3.90
N PRO A 406 23.76 -1.83 4.60
CA PRO A 406 24.82 -2.81 4.80
C PRO A 406 24.36 -4.05 5.57
N ASP A 407 25.02 -5.19 5.33
CA ASP A 407 24.63 -6.47 5.96
C ASP A 407 24.93 -6.49 7.47
N GLU A 408 25.87 -5.65 7.92
CA GLU A 408 26.19 -5.39 9.33
C GLU A 408 25.12 -4.58 10.08
N THR A 409 24.14 -3.98 9.40
CA THR A 409 23.00 -3.36 10.07
C THR A 409 22.16 -4.43 10.77
N GLU A 410 22.18 -4.43 12.09
CA GLU A 410 21.49 -5.40 12.95
C GLU A 410 19.98 -5.15 13.01
N HIS A 411 19.59 -3.88 12.98
CA HIS A 411 18.21 -3.47 13.14
C HIS A 411 17.80 -2.40 12.11
N VAL A 412 16.68 -2.64 11.43
CA VAL A 412 15.98 -1.63 10.63
C VAL A 412 14.62 -1.37 11.29
N VAL A 413 14.45 -0.16 11.83
CA VAL A 413 13.29 0.21 12.65
C VAL A 413 12.43 1.22 11.91
N GLY A 414 11.24 0.79 11.50
CA GLY A 414 10.21 1.63 10.91
C GLY A 414 9.48 2.47 11.96
N TRP A 415 9.29 3.77 11.69
CA TRP A 415 8.48 4.70 12.49
C TRP A 415 7.35 5.21 11.61
N PHE A 416 6.14 4.69 11.84
CA PHE A 416 4.96 5.01 11.04
C PHE A 416 3.81 5.43 11.93
N ASP A 417 2.88 6.17 11.34
CA ASP A 417 1.63 6.49 12.00
C ASP A 417 0.84 5.20 12.27
N GLY A 418 0.13 5.15 13.39
CA GLY A 418 -0.72 4.04 13.83
C GLY A 418 -2.01 3.88 13.00
N ASP A 419 -1.98 4.34 11.75
CA ASP A 419 -3.11 4.35 10.85
C ASP A 419 -2.93 3.36 9.67
N PRO A 420 -3.97 3.15 8.84
CA PRO A 420 -3.88 2.22 7.72
C PRO A 420 -2.85 2.59 6.66
N ALA A 421 -2.47 3.87 6.53
CA ALA A 421 -1.44 4.31 5.60
C ALA A 421 -0.06 3.94 6.15
N GLY A 422 0.22 4.24 7.42
CA GLY A 422 1.44 3.90 8.11
C GLY A 422 1.69 2.39 8.18
N GLU A 423 0.66 1.60 8.50
CA GLU A 423 0.72 0.14 8.44
C GLU A 423 1.17 -0.39 7.07
N LYS A 424 0.59 0.18 6.01
CA LYS A 424 0.84 -0.30 4.65
C LYS A 424 2.20 0.23 4.16
N GLY A 425 2.69 1.36 4.67
CA GLY A 425 4.08 1.81 4.52
C GLY A 425 5.09 0.89 5.21
N ALA A 426 4.82 0.49 6.46
CA ALA A 426 5.64 -0.49 7.18
C ALA A 426 5.73 -1.83 6.45
N ARG A 427 4.61 -2.33 5.93
CA ARG A 427 4.58 -3.53 5.09
C ARG A 427 5.40 -3.35 3.82
N ARG A 428 5.30 -2.19 3.15
CA ARG A 428 6.06 -1.90 1.93
C ARG A 428 7.56 -1.97 2.16
N VAL A 429 8.08 -1.42 3.25
CA VAL A 429 9.51 -1.51 3.59
C VAL A 429 9.91 -2.96 3.87
N ARG A 430 9.16 -3.66 4.73
CA ARG A 430 9.41 -5.09 5.03
C ARG A 430 9.45 -5.95 3.77
N ASP A 431 8.46 -5.80 2.90
CA ASP A 431 8.33 -6.63 1.69
C ASP A 431 9.42 -6.30 0.67
N SER A 432 9.89 -5.04 0.63
CA SER A 432 11.06 -4.64 -0.16
C SER A 432 12.33 -5.30 0.37
N LEU A 433 12.60 -5.21 1.68
CA LEU A 433 13.72 -5.89 2.34
C LEU A 433 13.67 -7.41 2.08
N ALA A 434 12.50 -8.03 2.21
CA ALA A 434 12.33 -9.46 1.98
C ALA A 434 12.61 -9.86 0.52
N ARG A 435 12.22 -9.02 -0.45
CA ARG A 435 12.44 -9.26 -1.88
C ARG A 435 13.92 -9.16 -2.26
N VAL A 436 14.63 -8.15 -1.75
CA VAL A 436 16.02 -7.87 -2.15
C VAL A 436 17.09 -8.51 -1.26
N ARG A 437 16.79 -8.75 0.01
CA ARG A 437 17.72 -9.33 1.01
C ARG A 437 17.30 -10.73 1.48
N GLY A 438 16.10 -11.17 1.12
CA GLY A 438 15.53 -12.45 1.54
C GLY A 438 14.67 -12.37 2.80
N ASN A 439 13.67 -13.28 2.88
CA ASN A 439 12.70 -13.34 3.98
C ASN A 439 13.33 -13.47 5.37
N GLN A 440 14.39 -14.27 5.49
CA GLN A 440 15.08 -14.48 6.78
C GLN A 440 15.76 -13.19 7.25
N TRP A 441 16.43 -12.47 6.35
CA TRP A 441 17.07 -11.19 6.65
C TRP A 441 16.03 -10.19 7.15
N ALA A 442 14.94 -10.01 6.40
CA ALA A 442 13.86 -9.10 6.77
C ALA A 442 13.23 -9.49 8.12
N ARG A 443 12.90 -10.77 8.33
CA ARG A 443 12.30 -11.25 9.59
C ARG A 443 13.18 -10.97 10.80
N THR A 444 14.48 -11.15 10.67
CA THR A 444 15.42 -11.00 11.81
C THR A 444 15.69 -9.53 12.14
N ARG A 445 15.79 -8.66 11.13
CA ARG A 445 16.27 -7.27 11.30
C ARG A 445 15.18 -6.19 11.27
N TRP A 446 14.05 -6.43 10.59
CA TRP A 446 12.98 -5.44 10.48
C TRP A 446 12.10 -5.38 11.72
N ARG A 447 11.84 -4.16 12.22
CA ARG A 447 10.87 -3.87 13.28
C ARG A 447 10.04 -2.66 12.85
N ALA A 448 8.78 -2.61 13.24
CA ALA A 448 7.92 -1.46 12.97
C ALA A 448 7.29 -0.97 14.27
N LEU A 449 7.40 0.33 14.49
CA LEU A 449 6.70 1.09 15.52
C LEU A 449 5.55 1.80 14.83
N LEU A 450 4.33 1.44 15.22
CA LEU A 450 3.10 2.08 14.78
C LEU A 450 2.64 2.99 15.91
N LEU A 451 2.73 4.30 15.69
CA LEU A 451 2.66 5.29 16.76
C LEU A 451 1.39 6.13 16.65
N GLU A 452 0.74 6.40 17.79
CA GLU A 452 -0.36 7.38 17.82
C GLU A 452 0.14 8.82 17.64
N ARG A 453 1.41 9.06 18.01
CA ARG A 453 2.10 10.35 17.94
C ARG A 453 3.34 10.18 17.10
N ASP A 454 3.55 11.07 16.13
CA ASP A 454 4.74 10.99 15.29
C ASP A 454 6.01 11.32 16.09
N ALA A 455 7.19 11.08 15.51
CA ALA A 455 8.47 11.30 16.21
C ALA A 455 8.64 12.75 16.69
N SER A 456 8.11 13.72 15.93
CA SER A 456 8.12 15.13 16.29
C SER A 456 7.24 15.41 17.51
N ASP A 457 6.05 14.82 17.57
CA ASP A 457 5.13 14.96 18.71
C ASP A 457 5.70 14.30 19.98
N LEU A 458 6.34 13.13 19.84
CA LEU A 458 7.05 12.47 20.94
C LEU A 458 8.23 13.29 21.45
N HIS A 459 8.95 13.94 20.54
CA HIS A 459 10.07 14.81 20.92
C HIS A 459 9.59 16.05 21.66
N ALA A 460 8.57 16.74 21.15
CA ALA A 460 7.98 17.90 21.79
C ALA A 460 7.42 17.59 23.20
N ALA A 461 6.94 16.36 23.41
CA ALA A 461 6.48 15.89 24.71
C ALA A 461 7.61 15.40 25.66
N GLY A 462 8.88 15.42 25.22
CA GLY A 462 10.00 14.89 26.01
C GLY A 462 10.03 13.36 26.15
N LEU A 463 9.22 12.64 25.37
CA LEU A 463 9.05 11.18 25.47
C LEU A 463 9.99 10.41 24.53
N LEU A 464 10.43 11.04 23.44
CA LEU A 464 11.26 10.39 22.42
C LEU A 464 12.54 9.78 23.02
N GLY A 465 13.15 10.48 23.98
CA GLY A 465 14.39 10.02 24.62
C GLY A 465 14.25 8.72 25.39
N GLY A 466 13.20 8.61 26.20
CA GLY A 466 12.88 7.38 26.92
C GLY A 466 12.64 6.23 25.95
N LEU A 467 11.92 6.48 24.85
CA LEU A 467 11.64 5.48 23.83
C LEU A 467 12.91 5.00 23.11
N LEU A 468 13.83 5.93 22.77
CA LEU A 468 15.10 5.57 22.15
C LEU A 468 16.04 4.84 23.12
N ALA A 469 16.01 5.18 24.41
CA ALA A 469 16.84 4.56 25.44
C ALA A 469 16.39 3.12 25.77
N THR A 470 15.08 2.85 25.82
CA THR A 470 14.55 1.51 26.11
C THR A 470 14.71 0.53 24.96
N ARG A 471 14.93 1.04 23.73
CA ARG A 471 15.15 0.25 22.50
C ARG A 471 14.17 -0.92 22.39
N PRO A 472 12.85 -0.67 22.47
CA PRO A 472 11.86 -1.74 22.60
C PRO A 472 11.88 -2.70 21.39
N TRP A 473 12.41 -2.26 20.26
CA TRP A 473 12.62 -3.07 19.04
C TRP A 473 13.70 -4.16 19.16
N ILE A 474 14.57 -4.12 20.17
CA ILE A 474 15.58 -5.15 20.44
C ILE A 474 14.96 -6.35 21.19
N LEU A 475 13.88 -6.15 21.93
CA LEU A 475 13.21 -7.20 22.69
C LEU A 475 12.45 -8.14 21.72
N GLN A 476 12.93 -9.38 21.63
CA GLN A 476 12.75 -10.30 20.50
C GLN A 476 11.31 -10.78 20.21
N ASP A 477 10.33 -10.50 21.05
CA ASP A 477 8.95 -11.06 20.93
C ASP A 477 7.88 -10.09 20.43
N THR A 478 8.24 -8.87 20.03
CA THR A 478 7.22 -7.87 19.64
C THR A 478 6.90 -7.91 18.15
N ALA A 479 5.98 -8.80 17.79
CA ALA A 479 5.16 -8.63 16.61
C ALA A 479 4.35 -7.33 16.74
N ALA A 480 4.86 -6.23 16.16
CA ALA A 480 4.34 -4.87 16.26
C ALA A 480 4.19 -4.38 17.72
N LEU A 481 5.14 -3.56 18.18
CA LEU A 481 4.91 -2.73 19.36
C LEU A 481 3.85 -1.69 19.02
N TRP A 482 2.61 -2.00 19.37
CA TRP A 482 1.60 -1.00 19.68
C TRP A 482 2.01 -0.40 21.00
N LEU A 483 2.49 0.85 21.00
CA LEU A 483 2.61 1.58 22.26
C LEU A 483 1.18 1.97 22.67
N ASP A 484 0.76 1.41 23.80
CA ASP A 484 -0.62 1.11 24.21
C ASP A 484 -1.70 2.18 23.97
N ARG A 485 -2.80 1.69 23.41
CA ARG A 485 -4.16 2.07 23.84
C ARG A 485 -4.73 0.91 24.64
N ASP A 486 -4.81 1.05 25.96
CA ASP A 486 -5.88 0.43 26.71
C ASP A 486 -6.97 1.50 26.95
N PRO A 487 -8.00 1.60 26.09
CA PRO A 487 -9.10 2.53 26.32
C PRO A 487 -10.01 2.10 27.49
N ASP A 488 -9.83 0.89 28.04
CA ASP A 488 -10.65 0.31 29.12
C ASP A 488 -9.82 -0.10 30.36
N GLY A 489 -8.55 0.30 30.44
CA GLY A 489 -7.67 -0.03 31.55
C GLY A 489 -8.08 0.71 32.83
N PRO A 490 -8.09 0.04 34.00
CA PRO A 490 -8.40 0.71 35.26
C PRO A 490 -7.37 1.82 35.53
N PRO A 491 -7.78 2.96 36.13
CA PRO A 491 -6.85 4.02 36.47
C PRO A 491 -5.72 3.45 37.32
N GLY A 492 -4.48 3.70 36.89
CA GLY A 492 -3.29 3.30 37.64
C GLY A 492 -3.32 3.86 39.07
N PRO A 493 -2.63 3.20 40.02
CA PRO A 493 -2.66 3.60 41.42
C PRO A 493 -2.19 5.06 41.57
N THR A 494 -3.07 5.91 42.07
CA THR A 494 -2.73 7.24 42.58
C THR A 494 -1.70 7.08 43.69
N THR A 495 -0.45 7.37 43.40
CA THR A 495 0.56 7.63 44.42
C THR A 495 0.28 8.99 45.02
N THR A 496 -0.33 9.02 46.20
CA THR A 496 -0.35 10.19 47.07
C THR A 496 1.11 10.57 47.40
N PRO A 497 1.51 11.85 47.34
CA PRO A 497 2.82 12.26 47.82
C PRO A 497 2.89 12.01 49.34
N PRO A 498 4.05 11.59 49.88
CA PRO A 498 4.24 11.59 51.32
C PRO A 498 4.23 13.03 51.85
N GLU A 499 3.64 13.20 53.03
CA GLU A 499 3.64 14.43 53.82
C GLU A 499 5.04 14.89 54.22
#